data_AF-A0A3D1ETE9-F1
#
_entry.id   AF-A0A3D1ETE9-F1
#
_cell.length_a   1.000
_cell.length_b   1.000
_cell.length_c   1.000
_cell.angle_alpha   90.00
_cell.angle_beta   90.00
_cell.angle_gamma   90.00
#
_symmetry.space_group_name_H-M   'P 1'
#
loop_
_entity.id
_entity.type
_entity.pdbx_description
1 polymer ?
#
loop_
_entity_poly.entity_id
_entity_poly.type
_entity_poly.pdbx_seq_one_letter_code
_entity_poly.pdbx_strand_id
1 'polypeptide(L)'
;MPRKKKSSSKKGESLFTIDRFNQLKTALMPLFGPGLLFAAIFCALALLTYDAADAPSEFVAPANEGENIQNAMGSLGALLAARLFGTFGTGVWLAVIGAIMLLIQSIRGHQTDHLWVRAGGVVMSTLALAALWAEFASGFGILPDGNGGAVGAWIVGELGPRFGWLGTPIICGTGLTIGLWCAADRMLSPILARLPFAKLLQYCRESITVVINLVQPEPATAGGARAGGRKSKKAKPTATVAVLEPEDAEEEDWEEDEEEDEDEYELTDADEEDWEE
;
A
#
# COMPACT_ATOMS: atom_id res chain seq x y z
N MET A 1 -59.39 -18.18 -17.20
CA MET A 1 -57.96 -18.50 -16.94
C MET A 1 -57.50 -17.73 -15.71
N PRO A 2 -57.15 -18.38 -14.59
CA PRO A 2 -56.74 -17.68 -13.38
C PRO A 2 -55.25 -17.30 -13.46
N ARG A 3 -54.94 -16.02 -13.29
CA ARG A 3 -53.56 -15.51 -13.22
C ARG A 3 -52.96 -15.86 -11.84
N LYS A 4 -51.93 -16.71 -11.83
CA LYS A 4 -51.12 -17.02 -10.65
C LYS A 4 -50.35 -15.75 -10.22
N LYS A 5 -50.63 -15.23 -9.02
CA LYS A 5 -49.80 -14.24 -8.33
C LYS A 5 -48.51 -14.92 -7.86
N LYS A 6 -47.35 -14.51 -8.37
CA LYS A 6 -46.03 -14.94 -7.85
C LYS A 6 -45.68 -14.10 -6.61
N SER A 7 -45.13 -14.80 -5.61
CA SER A 7 -44.83 -14.36 -4.25
C SER A 7 -43.61 -13.43 -4.17
N SER A 8 -43.79 -12.25 -3.58
CA SER A 8 -42.78 -11.20 -3.36
C SER A 8 -42.22 -11.22 -1.92
N SER A 9 -41.87 -12.38 -1.36
CA SER A 9 -41.62 -12.50 0.10
C SER A 9 -40.16 -12.66 0.55
N LYS A 10 -39.17 -12.75 -0.35
CA LYS A 10 -37.78 -13.06 0.07
C LYS A 10 -36.86 -11.85 0.31
N LYS A 11 -37.25 -10.63 -0.11
CA LYS A 11 -36.36 -9.44 -0.03
C LYS A 11 -36.26 -8.83 1.38
N GLY A 12 -37.15 -9.19 2.31
CA GLY A 12 -37.22 -8.60 3.66
C GLY A 12 -36.29 -9.23 4.70
N GLU A 13 -35.89 -10.50 4.54
CA GLU A 13 -35.08 -11.19 5.54
C GLU A 13 -33.57 -10.88 5.39
N SER A 14 -33.08 -10.67 4.16
CA SER A 14 -31.65 -10.36 3.93
C SER A 14 -31.26 -8.96 4.43
N LEU A 15 -32.16 -7.98 4.31
CA LEU A 15 -31.92 -6.61 4.80
C LEU A 15 -31.76 -6.57 6.33
N PHE A 16 -32.54 -7.36 7.06
CA PHE A 16 -32.50 -7.37 8.53
C PHE A 16 -31.22 -7.97 9.10
N THR A 17 -30.61 -8.94 8.40
CA THR A 17 -29.36 -9.57 8.83
C THR A 17 -28.16 -8.65 8.62
N ILE A 18 -28.12 -7.88 7.53
CA ILE A 18 -27.02 -6.97 7.20
C ILE A 18 -26.95 -5.81 8.21
N ASP A 19 -28.10 -5.24 8.60
CA ASP A 19 -28.14 -4.15 9.59
C ASP A 19 -27.69 -4.60 10.98
N ARG A 20 -28.05 -5.82 11.40
CA ARG A 20 -27.61 -6.40 12.67
C ARG A 20 -26.09 -6.59 12.72
N PHE A 21 -25.48 -7.00 11.61
CA PHE A 21 -24.04 -7.20 11.52
C PHE A 21 -23.28 -5.87 11.62
N ASN A 22 -23.75 -4.83 10.93
CA ASN A 22 -23.17 -3.49 11.02
C ASN A 22 -23.35 -2.87 12.41
N GLN A 23 -24.51 -3.06 13.05
CA GLN A 23 -24.74 -2.64 14.43
C GLN A 23 -23.84 -3.38 15.42
N LEU A 24 -23.68 -4.70 15.26
CA LEU A 24 -22.76 -5.50 16.08
C LEU A 24 -21.31 -5.03 15.90
N LYS A 25 -20.86 -4.82 14.66
CA LYS A 25 -19.51 -4.30 14.34
C LYS A 25 -19.28 -2.95 15.01
N THR A 26 -20.27 -2.06 14.96
CA THR A 26 -20.21 -0.73 15.58
C THR A 26 -20.16 -0.81 17.11
N ALA A 27 -20.86 -1.78 17.71
CA ALA A 27 -20.85 -2.00 19.16
C ALA A 27 -19.58 -2.72 19.65
N LEU A 28 -19.01 -3.63 18.86
CA LEU A 28 -17.83 -4.43 19.23
C LEU A 28 -16.50 -3.67 19.03
N MET A 29 -16.41 -2.86 17.98
CA MET A 29 -15.20 -2.11 17.62
C MET A 29 -14.60 -1.27 18.77
N PRO A 30 -15.36 -0.54 19.61
CA PRO A 30 -14.78 0.23 20.70
C PRO A 30 -14.22 -0.62 21.85
N LEU A 31 -14.65 -1.88 21.99
CA LEU A 31 -14.16 -2.78 23.03
C LEU A 31 -12.88 -3.52 22.59
N PHE A 32 -12.87 -4.04 21.36
CA PHE A 32 -11.75 -4.83 20.85
C PHE A 32 -10.61 -3.97 20.30
N GLY A 33 -10.92 -2.79 19.73
CA GLY A 33 -9.93 -1.91 19.10
C GLY A 33 -8.77 -1.52 20.03
N PRO A 34 -9.04 -0.95 21.22
CA PRO A 34 -8.00 -0.60 22.17
C PRO A 34 -7.16 -1.80 22.62
N GLY A 35 -7.78 -2.96 22.85
CA GLY A 35 -7.08 -4.19 23.24
C GLY A 35 -6.08 -4.65 22.17
N LEU A 36 -6.50 -4.65 20.90
CA LEU A 36 -5.62 -4.94 19.76
C LEU A 36 -4.50 -3.91 19.62
N LEU A 37 -4.77 -2.63 19.88
CA LEU A 37 -3.75 -1.58 19.86
C LEU A 37 -2.70 -1.80 20.96
N PHE A 38 -3.13 -2.13 22.18
CA PHE A 38 -2.20 -2.49 23.26
C PHE A 38 -1.36 -3.72 22.90
N ALA A 39 -1.96 -4.74 22.29
CA ALA A 39 -1.22 -5.90 21.82
C ALA A 39 -0.19 -5.53 20.74
N ALA A 40 -0.54 -4.66 19.79
CA ALA A 40 0.39 -4.19 18.77
C ALA A 40 1.55 -3.36 19.36
N ILE A 41 1.29 -2.51 20.35
CA ILE A 41 2.32 -1.76 21.08
C ILE A 41 3.21 -2.71 21.90
N PHE A 42 2.62 -3.71 22.56
CA PHE A 42 3.37 -4.76 23.24
C PHE A 42 4.32 -5.49 22.27
N CYS A 43 3.85 -5.85 21.07
CA CYS A 43 4.69 -6.43 20.02
C CYS A 43 5.82 -5.49 19.61
N ALA A 44 5.52 -4.21 19.41
CA ALA A 44 6.52 -3.20 19.04
C ALA A 44 7.63 -3.07 20.10
N LEU A 45 7.25 -3.03 21.38
CA LEU A 45 8.21 -2.94 22.49
C LEU A 45 9.00 -4.24 22.68
N ALA A 46 8.36 -5.40 22.49
CA ALA A 46 9.02 -6.69 22.50
C ALA A 46 10.10 -6.78 21.40
N LEU A 47 9.81 -6.29 20.19
CA LEU A 47 10.77 -6.21 19.09
C LEU A 47 11.87 -5.18 19.35
N LEU A 48 11.52 -4.02 19.93
CA LEU A 48 12.47 -2.95 20.20
C LEU A 48 13.52 -3.36 21.25
N THR A 49 13.09 -4.13 22.24
CA THR A 49 13.92 -4.61 23.35
C THR A 49 14.42 -6.05 23.14
N TYR A 50 14.40 -6.52 21.89
CA TYR A 50 14.87 -7.86 21.56
C TYR A 50 16.39 -7.96 21.69
N ASP A 51 16.85 -8.99 22.40
CA ASP A 51 18.24 -9.42 22.49
C ASP A 51 18.37 -10.83 21.90
N ALA A 52 19.38 -11.04 21.04
CA ALA A 52 19.67 -12.33 20.42
C ALA A 52 20.31 -13.34 21.40
N ALA A 53 20.63 -12.91 22.62
CA ALA A 53 21.01 -13.79 23.72
C ALA A 53 19.79 -14.28 24.53
N ASP A 54 18.61 -13.68 24.39
CA ASP A 54 17.44 -14.10 25.18
C ASP A 54 16.82 -15.40 24.66
N ALA A 55 16.56 -16.35 25.57
CA ALA A 55 15.81 -17.57 25.24
C ALA A 55 14.41 -17.20 24.69
N PRO A 56 13.90 -17.88 23.64
CA PRO A 56 14.36 -19.15 23.08
C PRO A 56 15.33 -19.01 21.90
N SER A 57 15.96 -17.86 21.70
CA SER A 57 16.89 -17.72 20.58
C SER A 57 18.16 -18.57 20.81
N GLU A 58 18.56 -19.32 19.78
CA GLU A 58 19.72 -20.22 19.81
C GLU A 58 20.97 -19.58 19.18
N PHE A 59 20.90 -18.28 18.91
CA PHE A 59 21.92 -17.55 18.14
C PHE A 59 23.19 -17.25 18.94
N VAL A 60 23.09 -17.15 20.27
CA VAL A 60 24.21 -16.83 21.16
C VAL A 60 24.24 -17.83 22.31
N ALA A 61 25.44 -18.38 22.57
CA ALA A 61 25.68 -19.26 23.72
C ALA A 61 26.66 -18.58 24.71
N PRO A 62 26.36 -18.58 26.03
CA PRO A 62 25.16 -19.11 26.68
C PRO A 62 23.92 -18.20 26.50
N ALA A 63 22.73 -18.79 26.43
CA ALA A 63 21.47 -18.04 26.36
C ALA A 63 21.08 -17.48 27.74
N ASN A 64 20.48 -16.29 27.75
CA ASN A 64 19.85 -15.69 28.92
C ASN A 64 18.54 -16.43 29.20
N GLU A 65 18.41 -16.96 30.43
CA GLU A 65 17.23 -17.68 30.89
C GLU A 65 16.68 -17.08 32.20
N GLY A 66 15.40 -17.33 32.47
CA GLY A 66 14.75 -16.94 33.72
C GLY A 66 14.79 -15.43 33.98
N GLU A 67 15.44 -15.04 35.07
CA GLU A 67 15.56 -13.64 35.50
C GLU A 67 16.55 -12.82 34.68
N ASN A 68 17.40 -13.45 33.86
CA ASN A 68 18.43 -12.77 33.06
C ASN A 68 17.94 -12.26 31.70
N ILE A 69 16.67 -12.51 31.34
CA ILE A 69 16.08 -12.07 30.07
C ILE A 69 16.07 -10.54 30.01
N GLN A 70 16.70 -9.98 28.98
CA GLN A 70 16.84 -8.52 28.80
C GLN A 70 15.60 -7.87 28.17
N ASN A 71 14.76 -8.65 27.50
CA ASN A 71 13.51 -8.15 26.91
C ASN A 71 12.60 -7.54 27.98
N ALA A 72 12.22 -6.27 27.79
CA ALA A 72 11.40 -5.55 28.75
C ALA A 72 9.98 -6.13 28.90
N MET A 73 9.52 -6.88 27.90
CA MET A 73 8.23 -7.57 27.91
C MET A 73 8.33 -9.02 28.46
N GLY A 74 9.49 -9.40 29.01
CA GLY A 74 9.75 -10.71 29.60
C GLY A 74 9.89 -11.84 28.58
N SER A 75 9.75 -13.08 29.05
CA SER A 75 9.94 -14.29 28.25
C SER A 75 8.97 -14.41 27.07
N LEU A 76 7.72 -13.97 27.25
CA LEU A 76 6.74 -13.98 26.17
C LEU A 76 7.11 -12.98 25.07
N GLY A 77 7.60 -11.80 25.45
CA GLY A 77 8.11 -10.79 24.52
C GLY A 77 9.32 -11.31 23.73
N ALA A 78 10.28 -11.91 24.42
CA ALA A 78 11.46 -12.51 23.80
C ALA A 78 11.08 -13.61 22.80
N LEU A 79 10.17 -14.51 23.16
CA LEU A 79 9.66 -15.56 22.26
C LEU A 79 8.99 -14.97 21.03
N LEU A 80 8.09 -14.00 21.23
CA LEU A 80 7.35 -13.39 20.13
C LEU A 80 8.29 -12.65 19.18
N ALA A 81 9.22 -11.85 19.72
CA ALA A 81 10.20 -11.13 18.95
C ALA A 81 11.13 -12.07 18.17
N ALA A 82 11.63 -13.15 18.80
CA ALA A 82 12.45 -14.16 18.15
C ALA A 82 11.72 -14.82 16.96
N ARG A 83 10.43 -15.15 17.13
CA ARG A 83 9.62 -15.74 16.05
C ARG A 83 9.33 -14.75 14.92
N LEU A 84 9.01 -13.51 15.25
CA LEU A 84 8.70 -12.49 14.26
C LEU A 84 9.94 -12.05 13.48
N PHE A 85 11.07 -11.80 14.14
CA PHE A 85 12.34 -11.53 13.46
C PHE A 85 12.84 -12.76 12.69
N GLY A 86 12.69 -13.97 13.23
CA GLY A 86 13.07 -15.19 12.51
C GLY A 86 12.25 -15.43 11.24
N THR A 87 10.97 -15.02 11.21
CA THR A 87 10.08 -15.21 10.05
C THR A 87 10.17 -14.07 9.04
N PHE A 88 10.00 -12.82 9.49
CA PHE A 88 9.89 -11.64 8.63
C PHE A 88 11.13 -10.73 8.64
N GLY A 89 12.11 -11.02 9.50
CA GLY A 89 13.31 -10.21 9.61
C GLY A 89 13.01 -8.76 9.97
N THR A 90 13.78 -7.84 9.41
CA THR A 90 13.56 -6.39 9.54
C THR A 90 12.22 -5.93 8.93
N GLY A 91 11.64 -6.71 8.01
CA GLY A 91 10.33 -6.44 7.42
C GLY A 91 9.21 -6.32 8.45
N VAL A 92 9.31 -7.02 9.59
CA VAL A 92 8.32 -7.02 10.68
C VAL A 92 7.95 -5.60 11.15
N TRP A 93 8.88 -4.65 11.09
CA TRP A 93 8.62 -3.28 11.51
C TRP A 93 7.52 -2.62 10.68
N LEU A 94 7.44 -2.91 9.38
CA LEU A 94 6.36 -2.41 8.53
C LEU A 94 5.01 -3.03 8.92
N ALA A 95 4.99 -4.33 9.25
CA ALA A 95 3.77 -5.00 9.71
C ALA A 95 3.25 -4.38 11.00
N VAL A 96 4.13 -4.13 11.98
CA VAL A 96 3.76 -3.55 13.28
C VAL A 96 3.33 -2.09 13.14
N ILE A 97 4.09 -1.27 12.42
CA ILE A 97 3.73 0.13 12.17
C ILE A 97 2.40 0.20 11.41
N GLY A 98 2.25 -0.59 10.35
CA GLY A 98 1.02 -0.69 9.58
C GLY A 98 -0.17 -1.11 10.44
N ALA A 99 -0.03 -2.14 11.27
CA ALA A 99 -1.08 -2.60 12.19
C ALA A 99 -1.48 -1.49 13.19
N ILE A 100 -0.51 -0.83 13.82
CA ILE A 100 -0.77 0.29 14.75
C ILE A 100 -1.51 1.41 14.03
N MET A 101 -1.06 1.80 12.83
CA MET A 101 -1.68 2.85 12.03
C MET A 101 -3.13 2.49 11.66
N LEU A 102 -3.39 1.27 11.20
CA LEU A 102 -4.73 0.79 10.86
C LEU A 102 -5.65 0.75 12.09
N LEU A 103 -5.14 0.28 13.24
CA LEU A 103 -5.89 0.24 14.50
C LEU A 103 -6.23 1.64 15.01
N ILE A 104 -5.29 2.59 14.95
CA ILE A 104 -5.55 3.99 15.32
C ILE A 104 -6.64 4.59 14.44
N GLN A 105 -6.64 4.33 13.13
CA GLN A 105 -7.72 4.80 12.26
C GLN A 105 -9.06 4.18 12.58
N SER A 106 -9.08 2.87 12.85
CA SER A 106 -10.30 2.17 13.24
C SER A 106 -10.89 2.76 14.53
N ILE A 107 -10.04 3.09 15.51
CA ILE A 107 -10.48 3.69 16.78
C ILE A 107 -10.98 5.13 16.58
N ARG A 108 -10.38 5.90 15.66
CA ARG A 108 -10.81 7.27 15.35
C ARG A 108 -12.14 7.35 14.60
N GLY A 109 -12.72 6.21 14.23
CA GLY A 109 -14.00 6.17 13.51
C GLY A 109 -13.91 6.70 12.08
N HIS A 110 -12.71 6.81 11.50
CA HIS A 110 -12.59 7.09 10.09
C HIS A 110 -13.14 5.89 9.31
N GLN A 111 -14.14 6.13 8.46
CA GLN A 111 -14.60 5.11 7.52
C GLN A 111 -13.43 4.79 6.59
N THR A 112 -12.94 3.56 6.70
CA THR A 112 -11.86 3.06 5.85
C THR A 112 -12.53 2.26 4.75
N ASP A 113 -12.72 2.91 3.60
CA ASP A 113 -13.47 2.35 2.47
C ASP A 113 -12.89 0.99 2.04
N HIS A 114 -11.58 0.77 2.22
CA HIS A 114 -10.90 -0.48 1.84
C HIS A 114 -9.86 -0.98 2.86
N LEU A 115 -10.30 -1.44 4.04
CA LEU A 115 -9.39 -2.00 5.06
C LEU A 115 -8.55 -3.18 4.54
N TRP A 116 -9.14 -4.05 3.72
CA TRP A 116 -8.48 -5.25 3.18
C TRP A 116 -7.36 -4.91 2.21
N VAL A 117 -7.57 -3.92 1.33
CA VAL A 117 -6.53 -3.44 0.39
C VAL A 117 -5.34 -2.86 1.16
N ARG A 118 -5.61 -2.13 2.25
CA ARG A 118 -4.55 -1.56 3.10
C ARG A 118 -3.79 -2.64 3.87
N ALA A 119 -4.50 -3.60 4.44
CA ALA A 119 -3.87 -4.75 5.10
C ALA A 119 -3.02 -5.54 4.11
N GLY A 120 -3.52 -5.78 2.90
CA GLY A 120 -2.78 -6.39 1.79
C GLY A 120 -1.52 -5.60 1.43
N GLY A 121 -1.61 -4.27 1.36
CA GLY A 121 -0.47 -3.39 1.13
C GLY A 121 0.60 -3.48 2.23
N VAL A 122 0.19 -3.52 3.50
CA VAL A 122 1.11 -3.72 4.65
C VAL A 122 1.80 -5.08 4.57
N VAL A 123 1.06 -6.15 4.25
CA VAL A 123 1.65 -7.49 4.08
C VAL A 123 2.62 -7.51 2.90
N MET A 124 2.21 -7.00 1.74
CA MET A 124 3.04 -6.95 0.54
C MET A 124 4.34 -6.16 0.78
N SER A 125 4.25 -4.99 1.42
CA SER A 125 5.41 -4.17 1.77
C SER A 125 6.32 -4.83 2.80
N THR A 126 5.76 -5.51 3.79
CA THR A 126 6.50 -6.31 4.78
C THR A 126 7.33 -7.40 4.10
N LEU A 127 6.71 -8.19 3.21
CA LEU A 127 7.37 -9.27 2.48
C LEU A 127 8.45 -8.74 1.53
N ALA A 128 8.15 -7.66 0.82
CA ALA A 128 9.09 -7.02 -0.09
C ALA A 128 10.30 -6.43 0.64
N LEU A 129 10.09 -5.77 1.79
CA LEU A 129 11.19 -5.28 2.62
C LEU A 129 12.01 -6.43 3.19
N ALA A 130 11.37 -7.50 3.67
CA ALA A 130 12.05 -8.68 4.16
C ALA A 130 12.98 -9.29 3.08
N ALA A 131 12.50 -9.41 1.84
CA ALA A 131 13.27 -9.91 0.71
C ALA A 131 14.43 -8.97 0.31
N LEU A 132 14.19 -7.66 0.23
CA LEU A 132 15.26 -6.67 -0.05
C LEU A 132 16.36 -6.72 1.00
N TRP A 133 15.97 -6.87 2.27
CA TRP A 133 16.91 -6.92 3.37
C TRP A 133 17.67 -8.25 3.42
N ALA A 134 17.05 -9.35 2.99
CA ALA A 134 17.74 -10.63 2.79
C ALA A 134 18.86 -10.52 1.73
N GLU A 135 18.60 -9.84 0.61
CA GLU A 135 19.56 -9.68 -0.49
C GLU A 135 20.72 -8.74 -0.12
N PHE A 136 20.43 -7.57 0.45
CA PHE A 136 21.43 -6.52 0.65
C PHE A 136 22.12 -6.53 2.01
N ALA A 137 21.46 -7.04 3.05
CA ALA A 137 21.97 -7.03 4.41
C ALA A 137 22.36 -8.42 4.91
N SER A 138 22.69 -9.35 4.00
CA SER A 138 23.30 -10.63 4.37
C SER A 138 24.63 -10.36 5.09
N GLY A 139 24.65 -10.50 6.42
CA GLY A 139 25.83 -10.28 7.27
C GLY A 139 25.81 -9.00 8.11
N PHE A 140 24.84 -8.11 7.93
CA PHE A 140 24.58 -6.99 8.86
C PHE A 140 23.31 -7.28 9.61
N GLY A 141 23.33 -7.32 10.95
CA GLY A 141 22.10 -7.55 11.69
C GLY A 141 22.19 -7.99 13.14
N ILE A 142 21.00 -8.09 13.74
CA ILE A 142 20.80 -8.66 15.07
C ILE A 142 20.79 -10.20 14.97
N LEU A 143 20.38 -10.76 13.83
CA LEU A 143 20.34 -12.21 13.59
C LEU A 143 21.53 -12.68 12.74
N PRO A 144 22.27 -13.71 13.17
CA PRO A 144 23.36 -14.32 12.40
C PRO A 144 22.90 -14.92 11.06
N ASP A 145 21.72 -15.53 11.02
CA ASP A 145 21.21 -16.28 9.85
C ASP A 145 20.52 -15.39 8.79
N GLY A 146 20.71 -14.08 8.86
CA GLY A 146 20.25 -13.12 7.87
C GLY A 146 19.05 -12.29 8.35
N ASN A 147 19.19 -10.97 8.24
CA ASN A 147 18.19 -10.02 8.73
C ASN A 147 16.86 -10.01 7.94
N GLY A 148 16.75 -10.70 6.80
CA GLY A 148 15.51 -10.79 6.03
C GLY A 148 14.51 -11.83 6.53
N GLY A 149 14.91 -12.64 7.52
CA GLY A 149 14.10 -13.75 8.04
C GLY A 149 13.90 -14.87 7.01
N ALA A 150 13.26 -15.95 7.44
CA ALA A 150 13.01 -17.13 6.62
C ALA A 150 12.19 -16.82 5.35
N VAL A 151 11.21 -15.92 5.46
CA VAL A 151 10.33 -15.57 4.32
C VAL A 151 11.09 -14.73 3.30
N GLY A 152 11.88 -13.75 3.73
CA GLY A 152 12.71 -12.95 2.82
C GLY A 152 13.74 -13.79 2.09
N ALA A 153 14.42 -14.69 2.80
CA ALA A 153 15.37 -15.64 2.23
C ALA A 153 14.71 -16.58 1.21
N TRP A 154 13.48 -17.05 1.47
CA TRP A 154 12.72 -17.87 0.53
C TRP A 154 12.36 -17.11 -0.75
N ILE A 155 11.86 -15.86 -0.63
CA ILE A 155 11.52 -15.02 -1.79
C ILE A 155 12.76 -14.79 -2.67
N VAL A 156 13.89 -14.42 -2.06
CA VAL A 156 15.16 -14.23 -2.78
C VAL A 156 15.65 -15.53 -3.40
N GLY A 157 15.52 -16.66 -2.69
CA GLY A 157 15.88 -17.99 -3.20
C GLY A 157 15.12 -18.38 -4.47
N GLU A 158 13.87 -17.94 -4.61
CA GLU A 158 13.07 -18.20 -5.82
C GLU A 158 13.22 -17.15 -6.93
N LEU A 159 13.37 -15.88 -6.57
CA LEU A 159 13.52 -14.80 -7.56
C LEU A 159 14.96 -14.73 -8.11
N GLY A 160 15.95 -15.00 -7.27
CA GLY A 160 17.38 -14.90 -7.58
C GLY A 160 17.78 -15.69 -8.83
N PRO A 161 17.44 -16.99 -8.94
CA PRO A 161 17.75 -17.80 -10.12
C PRO A 161 17.04 -17.34 -11.40
N ARG A 162 15.89 -16.65 -11.30
CA ARG A 162 15.05 -16.26 -12.44
C ARG A 162 15.40 -14.88 -12.98
N PHE A 163 15.70 -13.93 -12.09
CA PHE A 163 15.88 -12.52 -12.42
C PHE A 163 17.30 -12.01 -12.16
N GLY A 164 18.15 -12.82 -11.53
CA GLY A 164 19.51 -12.46 -11.15
C GLY A 164 19.58 -11.44 -10.01
N TRP A 165 20.81 -11.05 -9.66
CA TRP A 165 21.12 -10.13 -8.57
C TRP A 165 20.56 -8.72 -8.77
N LEU A 166 20.34 -8.29 -10.02
CA LEU A 166 19.80 -6.95 -10.32
C LEU A 166 18.27 -6.95 -10.48
N GLY A 167 17.70 -8.00 -11.07
CA GLY A 167 16.25 -8.04 -11.31
C GLY A 167 15.44 -8.30 -10.03
N THR A 168 15.95 -9.15 -9.14
CA THR A 168 15.31 -9.47 -7.84
C THR A 168 15.02 -8.22 -7.00
N PRO A 169 16.00 -7.34 -6.71
CA PRO A 169 15.74 -6.14 -5.92
C PRO A 169 14.86 -5.12 -6.64
N ILE A 170 14.86 -5.07 -7.98
CA ILE A 170 13.94 -4.21 -8.73
C ILE A 170 12.50 -4.69 -8.51
N ILE A 171 12.24 -5.98 -8.65
CA ILE A 171 10.90 -6.57 -8.44
C ILE A 171 10.45 -6.36 -6.99
N CYS A 172 11.28 -6.72 -6.01
CA CYS A 172 10.95 -6.48 -4.60
C CYS A 172 10.77 -4.99 -4.30
N GLY A 173 11.60 -4.11 -4.86
CA GLY A 173 11.46 -2.66 -4.75
C GLY A 173 10.12 -2.15 -5.29
N THR A 174 9.70 -2.62 -6.46
CA THR A 174 8.37 -2.26 -7.00
C THR A 174 7.25 -2.76 -6.10
N GLY A 175 7.31 -4.02 -5.63
CA GLY A 175 6.33 -4.57 -4.70
C GLY A 175 6.26 -3.81 -3.38
N LEU A 176 7.40 -3.34 -2.86
CA LEU A 176 7.48 -2.48 -1.69
C LEU A 176 6.76 -1.15 -1.94
N THR A 177 7.02 -0.51 -3.08
CA THR A 177 6.38 0.77 -3.41
C THR A 177 4.87 0.65 -3.63
N ILE A 178 4.41 -0.40 -4.33
CA ILE A 178 2.99 -0.67 -4.55
C ILE A 178 2.31 -0.98 -3.22
N GLY A 179 2.90 -1.86 -2.41
CA GLY A 179 2.36 -2.22 -1.09
C GLY A 179 2.28 -1.01 -0.17
N LEU A 180 3.31 -0.16 -0.15
CA LEU A 180 3.32 1.06 0.63
C LEU A 180 2.27 2.05 0.11
N TRP A 181 2.11 2.18 -1.21
CA TRP A 181 1.05 3.02 -1.82
C TRP A 181 -0.35 2.54 -1.42
N CYS A 182 -0.62 1.24 -1.50
CA CYS A 182 -1.88 0.63 -1.08
C CYS A 182 -2.13 0.81 0.44
N ALA A 183 -1.08 0.76 1.26
CA ALA A 183 -1.18 1.05 2.69
C ALA A 183 -1.36 2.56 2.98
N ALA A 184 -0.80 3.42 2.13
CA ALA A 184 -0.71 4.87 2.28
C ALA A 184 -1.96 5.63 1.89
N ASP A 185 -2.69 5.15 0.88
CA ASP A 185 -3.90 5.69 0.24
C ASP A 185 -4.41 7.04 0.81
N ARG A 186 -5.01 7.07 2.01
CA ARG A 186 -5.41 8.32 2.70
C ARG A 186 -4.65 8.64 4.00
N MET A 187 -3.83 7.72 4.49
CA MET A 187 -3.08 7.88 5.75
C MET A 187 -1.90 8.83 5.61
N LEU A 188 -1.22 8.79 4.46
CA LEU A 188 0.00 9.55 4.25
C LEU A 188 -0.27 10.95 3.73
N SER A 189 -1.40 11.27 3.09
CA SER A 189 -1.64 12.62 2.58
C SER A 189 -1.46 13.74 3.65
N PRO A 190 -1.96 13.64 4.90
CA PRO A 190 -1.72 14.69 5.90
C PRO A 190 -0.35 14.63 6.59
N ILE A 191 0.34 13.49 6.57
CA ILE A 191 1.67 13.31 7.20
C ILE A 191 2.77 13.68 6.20
N LEU A 192 2.66 13.19 4.97
CA LEU A 192 3.54 13.50 3.85
C LEU A 192 3.42 14.98 3.45
N ALA A 193 2.23 15.59 3.52
CA ALA A 193 2.06 17.04 3.34
C ALA A 193 2.75 17.86 4.45
N ARG A 194 2.98 17.29 5.63
CA ARG A 194 3.73 17.93 6.72
C ARG A 194 5.23 17.68 6.65
N LEU A 195 5.67 16.63 5.95
CA LEU A 195 7.08 16.38 5.72
C LEU A 195 7.62 17.36 4.67
N PRO A 196 8.86 17.87 4.84
CA PRO A 196 9.49 18.73 3.84
C PRO A 196 9.70 18.01 2.48
N PHE A 197 9.50 16.69 2.45
CA PHE A 197 9.53 15.87 1.24
C PHE A 197 8.47 16.28 0.21
N ALA A 198 7.34 16.84 0.65
CA ALA A 198 6.37 17.43 -0.28
C ALA A 198 6.98 18.59 -1.08
N LYS A 199 7.83 19.42 -0.44
CA LYS A 199 8.59 20.46 -1.15
C LYS A 199 9.66 19.86 -2.06
N LEU A 200 10.31 18.77 -1.67
CA LEU A 200 11.30 18.09 -2.51
C LEU A 200 10.66 17.47 -3.76
N LEU A 201 9.50 16.84 -3.63
CA LEU A 201 8.72 16.32 -4.75
C LEU A 201 8.17 17.44 -5.65
N GLN A 202 7.75 18.56 -5.06
CA GLN A 202 7.38 19.77 -5.81
C GLN A 202 8.59 20.30 -6.60
N TYR A 203 9.78 20.30 -6.00
CA TYR A 203 11.04 20.67 -6.64
C TYR A 203 11.41 19.71 -7.79
N CYS A 204 11.24 18.40 -7.60
CA CYS A 204 11.47 17.41 -8.63
C CYS A 204 10.46 17.53 -9.79
N ARG A 205 9.20 17.81 -9.49
CA ARG A 205 8.15 18.04 -10.50
C ARG A 205 8.46 19.28 -11.35
N GLU A 206 8.92 20.37 -10.73
CA GLU A 206 9.40 21.57 -11.42
C GLU A 206 10.66 21.28 -12.25
N SER A 207 11.55 20.42 -11.76
CA SER A 207 12.76 20.03 -12.49
C SER A 207 12.46 19.17 -13.72
N ILE A 208 11.48 18.26 -13.63
CA ILE A 208 11.06 17.40 -14.75
C ILE A 208 10.37 18.21 -15.86
N THR A 209 9.55 19.20 -15.50
CA THR A 209 8.89 20.06 -16.50
C THR A 209 9.87 20.92 -17.28
N VAL A 210 10.95 21.39 -16.65
CA VAL A 210 12.04 22.10 -17.34
C VAL A 210 12.76 21.19 -18.36
N VAL A 211 13.00 19.93 -18.00
CA VAL A 211 13.65 18.97 -18.91
C VAL A 211 12.75 18.60 -20.08
N ILE A 212 11.44 18.43 -19.87
CA ILE A 212 10.47 18.15 -20.96
C ILE A 212 10.38 19.33 -21.93
N ASN A 213 10.40 20.58 -21.44
CA ASN A 213 10.37 21.77 -22.30
C ASN A 213 11.68 21.99 -23.08
N LEU A 214 12.83 21.50 -22.58
CA LEU A 214 14.10 21.55 -23.32
C LEU A 214 14.21 20.50 -24.42
N VAL A 215 13.36 19.46 -24.39
CA VAL A 215 13.35 18.35 -25.35
C VAL A 215 12.27 18.53 -26.42
N GLN A 216 11.46 19.59 -26.40
CA GLN A 216 10.62 19.92 -27.55
C GLN A 216 11.51 20.48 -28.67
N PRO A 217 11.69 19.76 -29.79
CA PRO A 217 12.40 20.32 -30.93
C PRO A 217 11.58 21.52 -31.43
N GLU A 218 12.24 22.66 -31.63
CA GLU A 218 11.59 23.79 -32.32
C GLU A 218 10.90 23.24 -33.57
N PRO A 219 9.58 23.50 -33.75
CA PRO A 219 8.88 23.02 -34.94
C PRO A 219 9.62 23.63 -36.14
N ALA A 220 10.36 22.77 -36.84
CA ALA A 220 11.10 23.14 -38.03
C ALA A 220 10.10 23.80 -38.96
N THR A 221 10.21 25.13 -39.04
CA THR A 221 9.35 25.97 -39.85
C THR A 221 9.72 25.65 -41.27
N ALA A 222 9.06 24.62 -41.82
CA ALA A 222 9.30 24.10 -43.14
C ALA A 222 9.04 25.24 -44.13
N GLY A 223 10.12 25.69 -44.75
CA GLY A 223 10.11 26.71 -45.77
C GLY A 223 9.13 26.34 -46.89
N GLY A 224 8.15 27.22 -47.11
CA GLY A 224 7.17 27.10 -48.17
C GLY A 224 6.79 28.47 -48.71
N ALA A 225 7.20 28.70 -49.95
CA ALA A 225 6.64 29.63 -50.94
C ALA A 225 7.15 31.09 -51.02
N ARG A 226 7.68 31.36 -52.21
CA ARG A 226 8.00 32.62 -52.88
C ARG A 226 6.77 33.53 -53.06
N ALA A 227 6.98 34.85 -52.97
CA ALA A 227 6.54 35.91 -53.89
C ALA A 227 6.55 37.23 -53.09
N GLY A 228 7.33 38.26 -53.40
CA GLY A 228 7.35 38.93 -54.69
C GLY A 228 6.52 40.22 -54.62
N GLY A 229 7.06 41.25 -53.97
CA GLY A 229 6.65 42.65 -54.15
C GLY A 229 5.66 43.21 -53.12
N ARG A 230 6.05 44.23 -52.36
CA ARG A 230 5.98 45.66 -52.75
C ARG A 230 6.22 46.53 -51.51
N LYS A 231 7.20 47.44 -51.62
CA LYS A 231 7.50 48.49 -50.62
C LYS A 231 6.25 49.35 -50.37
N SER A 232 6.02 49.77 -49.12
CA SER A 232 5.99 51.19 -48.73
C SER A 232 5.27 51.48 -47.41
N LYS A 233 6.04 52.11 -46.50
CA LYS A 233 5.67 53.15 -45.52
C LYS A 233 4.90 52.79 -44.23
N LYS A 234 5.67 52.81 -43.14
CA LYS A 234 5.64 53.84 -42.08
C LYS A 234 4.26 54.16 -41.47
N ALA A 235 3.99 53.62 -40.28
CA ALA A 235 3.44 54.37 -39.14
C ALA A 235 3.54 53.53 -37.85
N LYS A 236 4.38 53.97 -36.92
CA LYS A 236 4.09 53.92 -35.47
C LYS A 236 3.02 54.99 -35.19
N PRO A 237 2.29 55.00 -34.05
CA PRO A 237 2.27 54.06 -32.93
C PRO A 237 0.84 53.82 -32.36
N THR A 238 0.78 53.09 -31.23
CA THR A 238 -0.25 53.22 -30.18
C THR A 238 -1.58 52.48 -30.40
N ALA A 239 -1.70 51.32 -29.77
CA ALA A 239 -2.97 50.65 -29.46
C ALA A 239 -2.73 49.83 -28.18
N THR A 240 -3.14 50.35 -27.03
CA THR A 240 -4.32 49.89 -26.26
C THR A 240 -4.12 48.52 -25.63
N VAL A 241 -3.99 48.58 -24.30
CA VAL A 241 -4.17 47.50 -23.34
C VAL A 241 -5.39 46.66 -23.73
N ALA A 242 -5.16 45.43 -24.18
CA ALA A 242 -6.18 44.40 -24.20
C ALA A 242 -6.14 43.73 -22.82
N VAL A 243 -7.12 44.09 -22.00
CA VAL A 243 -7.55 43.28 -20.86
C VAL A 243 -7.96 41.93 -21.45
N LEU A 244 -7.18 40.89 -21.15
CA LEU A 244 -7.59 39.51 -21.38
C LEU A 244 -8.71 39.23 -20.38
N GLU A 245 -9.95 39.21 -20.89
CA GLU A 245 -11.07 38.58 -20.19
C GLU A 245 -10.73 37.10 -20.00
N PRO A 246 -10.90 36.54 -18.79
CA PRO A 246 -10.76 35.11 -18.60
C PRO A 246 -11.88 34.42 -19.39
N GLU A 247 -11.48 33.62 -20.40
CA GLU A 247 -12.37 32.66 -21.04
C GLU A 247 -12.87 31.68 -19.97
N ASP A 248 -14.19 31.65 -19.81
CA ASP A 248 -14.93 30.73 -18.96
C ASP A 248 -14.51 29.29 -19.30
N ALA A 249 -13.78 28.67 -18.37
CA ALA A 249 -13.50 27.25 -18.40
C ALA A 249 -14.79 26.52 -18.04
N GLU A 250 -15.50 26.05 -19.05
CA GLU A 250 -16.63 25.14 -18.92
C GLU A 250 -16.18 23.90 -18.12
N GLU A 251 -16.82 23.70 -16.97
CA GLU A 251 -16.65 22.51 -16.13
C GLU A 251 -17.22 21.31 -16.91
N GLU A 252 -16.33 20.50 -17.52
CA GLU A 252 -16.69 19.17 -18.04
C GLU A 252 -17.04 18.26 -16.86
N ASP A 253 -18.35 18.13 -16.63
CA ASP A 253 -19.02 17.19 -15.75
C ASP A 253 -18.88 15.79 -16.35
N TRP A 254 -17.91 15.02 -15.86
CA TRP A 254 -17.73 13.62 -16.25
C TRP A 254 -18.70 12.77 -15.43
N GLU A 255 -19.85 12.44 -16.02
CA GLU A 255 -20.74 11.37 -15.54
C GLU A 255 -19.94 10.05 -15.58
N GLU A 256 -19.54 9.54 -14.41
CA GLU A 256 -18.99 8.19 -14.25
C GLU A 256 -20.10 7.17 -14.57
N ASP A 257 -20.01 6.57 -15.76
CA ASP A 257 -20.77 5.37 -16.13
C ASP A 257 -20.38 4.21 -15.18
N GLU A 258 -21.25 3.92 -14.21
CA GLU A 258 -21.21 2.70 -13.40
C GLU A 258 -21.55 1.49 -14.29
N GLU A 259 -20.53 0.85 -14.89
CA GLU A 259 -20.71 -0.47 -15.51
C GLU A 259 -20.83 -1.55 -14.41
N GLU A 260 -22.08 -1.94 -14.14
CA GLU A 260 -22.48 -3.16 -13.43
C GLU A 260 -22.11 -4.40 -14.27
N ASP A 261 -20.93 -4.99 -14.04
CA ASP A 261 -20.63 -6.35 -14.52
C ASP A 261 -21.18 -7.39 -13.52
N GLU A 262 -22.45 -7.75 -13.71
CA GLU A 262 -23.12 -8.91 -13.12
C GLU A 262 -22.70 -10.22 -13.82
N ASP A 263 -21.60 -10.82 -13.38
CA ASP A 263 -21.27 -12.20 -13.75
C ASP A 263 -21.64 -13.19 -12.62
N GLU A 264 -22.93 -13.45 -12.47
CA GLU A 264 -23.48 -14.52 -11.63
C GLU A 264 -23.28 -15.88 -12.32
N TYR A 265 -22.15 -16.56 -12.03
CA TYR A 265 -21.95 -17.94 -12.47
C TYR A 265 -22.80 -18.89 -11.59
N GLU A 266 -23.99 -19.26 -12.09
CA GLU A 266 -24.74 -20.42 -11.62
C GLU A 266 -23.90 -21.70 -11.86
N LEU A 267 -23.31 -22.22 -10.78
CA LEU A 267 -22.79 -23.59 -10.74
C LEU A 267 -23.99 -24.55 -10.83
N THR A 268 -24.25 -25.05 -12.04
CA THR A 268 -25.12 -26.20 -12.25
C THR A 268 -24.43 -27.44 -11.70
N ASP A 269 -25.00 -27.99 -10.63
CA ASP A 269 -24.71 -29.34 -10.15
C ASP A 269 -24.93 -30.33 -11.29
N ALA A 270 -23.84 -30.94 -11.76
CA ALA A 270 -23.87 -32.06 -12.69
C ALA A 270 -22.97 -33.17 -12.17
N ASP A 271 -23.63 -34.30 -11.94
CA ASP A 271 -23.13 -35.67 -12.02
C ASP A 271 -22.42 -36.26 -10.80
N GLU A 272 -23.27 -36.73 -9.88
CA GLU A 272 -23.07 -38.01 -9.18
C GLU A 272 -22.90 -39.14 -10.21
N GLU A 273 -21.67 -39.46 -10.60
CA GLU A 273 -21.36 -40.76 -11.23
C GLU A 273 -20.76 -41.72 -10.20
N ASP A 274 -21.68 -42.55 -9.73
CA ASP A 274 -21.56 -43.89 -9.19
C ASP A 274 -20.39 -44.69 -9.80
N TRP A 275 -19.41 -45.05 -8.97
CA TRP A 275 -18.45 -46.11 -9.29
C TRP A 275 -18.49 -47.16 -8.17
N GLU A 276 -19.43 -48.09 -8.31
CA GLU A 276 -19.30 -49.45 -7.79
C GLU A 276 -18.32 -50.24 -8.67
N GLU A 277 -17.18 -50.68 -8.12
CA GLU A 277 -16.62 -52.05 -8.21
C GLU A 277 -15.28 -52.18 -7.46
#